data_AF-A0A1C5KTF7-F1
#
_entry.id   AF-A0A1C5KTF7-F1
#
_cell.length_a   1.000
_cell.length_b   1.000
_cell.length_c   1.000
_cell.angle_alpha   90.00
_cell.angle_beta   90.00
_cell.angle_gamma   90.00
#
_symmetry.space_group_name_H-M   'P 1'
#
loop_
_entity.id
_entity.type
_entity.pdbx_description
1 polymer ?
#
loop_
_entity_poly.entity_id
_entity_poly.type
_entity_poly.pdbx_seq_one_letter_code
_entity_poly.pdbx_strand_id
1 'polypeptide(L)'
;MKKRKTGIWLTLLLMLAVLCIPVQASAAKTGFKTSKSGVIRYYGSNGKLVKNKWFKVGKKRYYAKANGRVATGVTRIKGKYYYFDKKGVNKTGWVTVKNKRYYFISGKRYAATGLFTFKNKRTYCFNEKGVMQTGWVTLNGNDYYFNNYMMTGWMTANYKTYYLIKTKPMKGQKATGVFSIGGNLYYFDPDTGELLRNTTVEYRDRTYTVNSSGVCTVIPESGAPTGEMLFFLKFESGSAAYNQTGGDGGKACGAYQFDYRYALLPFVKYAYETNPLVCKEFEPYAKYKSGAKLYNNTDFFKAWHQVYKRNSRTFSEMQDTFARINYYDNVERKLQSAGIDVASRSEAVKGAIFSYSIQHGQTSAVNAVKAIKPKSTTSDAKFLKKLYNYRKKSFPLYASRYTQEYKAALAELNQ
;
A
#
# COMPACT_ATOMS: atom_id res chain seq x y z
N MET A 1 21.21 -115.44 62.73
CA MET A 1 20.35 -116.29 61.86
C MET A 1 19.04 -115.54 61.67
N LYS A 2 18.50 -115.22 60.50
CA LYS A 2 18.55 -115.82 59.15
C LYS A 2 18.63 -114.69 58.11
N LYS A 3 19.48 -114.93 57.11
CA LYS A 3 19.48 -114.26 55.81
C LYS A 3 18.20 -114.60 55.06
N ARG A 4 17.67 -113.66 54.27
CA ARG A 4 17.10 -113.97 52.95
C ARG A 4 17.34 -112.79 52.00
N LYS A 5 18.22 -113.04 51.03
CA LYS A 5 18.38 -112.26 49.80
C LYS A 5 17.41 -112.86 48.77
N THR A 6 16.71 -112.00 48.05
CA THR A 6 16.23 -112.26 46.67
C THR A 6 16.15 -110.89 46.01
N GLY A 7 17.05 -110.63 45.06
CA GLY A 7 17.00 -109.45 44.20
C GLY A 7 16.21 -109.73 42.92
N ILE A 8 15.88 -108.66 42.18
CA ILE A 8 15.75 -108.60 40.71
C ILE A 8 15.87 -107.10 40.31
N TRP A 9 16.36 -106.92 39.08
CA TRP A 9 16.97 -105.77 38.41
C TRP A 9 16.06 -104.59 37.98
N LEU A 10 16.73 -103.53 37.48
CA LEU A 10 16.26 -102.39 36.63
C LEU A 10 15.48 -101.29 37.37
N THR A 11 15.69 -99.98 37.18
CA THR A 11 16.36 -99.18 36.15
C THR A 11 16.82 -97.84 36.76
N LEU A 12 17.90 -97.29 36.22
CA LEU A 12 18.39 -95.94 36.46
C LEU A 12 17.36 -94.91 35.97
N LEU A 13 16.85 -94.03 36.84
CA LEU A 13 16.24 -92.77 36.41
C LEU A 13 16.78 -91.61 37.24
N LEU A 14 17.69 -90.88 36.62
CA LEU A 14 18.29 -89.66 37.13
C LEU A 14 17.20 -88.56 37.11
N MET A 15 16.45 -88.38 38.20
CA MET A 15 15.60 -87.19 38.35
C MET A 15 16.48 -85.99 38.69
N LEU A 16 16.88 -85.28 37.65
CA LEU A 16 17.39 -83.91 37.73
C LEU A 16 16.25 -83.03 38.26
N ALA A 17 16.21 -82.80 39.58
CA ALA A 17 15.31 -81.82 40.18
C ALA A 17 15.76 -80.41 39.76
N VAL A 18 15.26 -79.94 38.62
CA VAL A 18 15.37 -78.54 38.23
C VAL A 18 14.55 -77.74 39.24
N LEU A 19 15.23 -77.07 40.16
CA LEU A 19 14.68 -75.99 40.99
C LEU A 19 14.13 -74.92 40.04
N CYS A 20 12.85 -75.02 39.71
CA CYS A 20 12.12 -74.00 39.01
C CYS A 20 11.90 -72.85 39.99
N ILE A 21 12.88 -71.94 40.10
CA ILE A 21 12.65 -70.64 40.70
C ILE A 21 11.63 -69.96 39.78
N PRO A 22 10.40 -69.64 40.24
CA PRO A 22 9.51 -68.87 39.43
C PRO A 22 10.18 -67.51 39.20
N VAL A 23 10.68 -67.28 37.99
CA VAL A 23 10.93 -65.93 37.52
C VAL A 23 9.55 -65.29 37.55
N GLN A 24 9.26 -64.52 38.60
CA GLN A 24 8.14 -63.59 38.59
C GLN A 24 8.37 -62.68 37.40
N ALA A 25 7.73 -63.01 36.29
CA ALA A 25 7.63 -62.13 35.15
C ALA A 25 6.93 -60.88 35.66
N SER A 26 7.72 -59.87 36.05
CA SER A 26 7.18 -58.56 36.39
C SER A 26 6.41 -58.14 35.15
N ALA A 27 5.08 -58.04 35.26
CA ALA A 27 4.23 -57.65 34.15
C ALA A 27 4.83 -56.39 33.52
N ALA A 28 5.33 -56.52 32.29
CA ALA A 28 6.06 -55.45 31.64
C ALA A 28 5.19 -54.19 31.70
N LYS A 29 5.70 -53.12 32.32
CA LYS A 29 4.96 -51.88 32.51
C LYS A 29 4.74 -51.25 31.14
N THR A 30 3.69 -51.64 30.43
CA THR A 30 3.33 -51.08 29.12
C THR A 30 2.24 -50.01 29.28
N GLY A 31 2.09 -49.15 28.27
CA GLY A 31 1.05 -48.13 28.22
C GLY A 31 1.32 -46.89 29.08
N PHE A 32 0.26 -46.14 29.38
CA PHE A 32 0.35 -44.94 30.21
C PHE A 32 0.49 -45.31 31.69
N LYS A 33 1.40 -44.62 32.39
CA LYS A 33 1.57 -44.70 33.84
C LYS A 33 1.60 -43.29 34.42
N THR A 34 0.81 -43.06 35.45
CA THR A 34 0.71 -41.76 36.14
C THR A 34 1.20 -41.92 37.58
N SER A 35 2.17 -41.10 38.00
CA SER A 35 2.64 -41.10 39.39
C SER A 35 1.60 -40.51 40.34
N LYS A 36 1.75 -40.73 41.65
CA LYS A 36 0.95 -40.05 42.70
C LYS A 36 0.99 -38.52 42.57
N SER A 37 2.11 -37.97 42.10
CA SER A 37 2.29 -36.54 41.80
C SER A 37 1.75 -36.09 40.43
N GLY A 38 0.98 -36.94 39.72
CA GLY A 38 0.32 -36.61 38.45
C GLY A 38 1.22 -36.66 37.21
N VAL A 39 2.45 -37.18 37.31
CA VAL A 39 3.38 -37.25 36.18
C VAL A 39 3.03 -38.43 35.27
N ILE A 40 2.65 -38.14 34.02
CA ILE A 40 2.33 -39.13 33.00
C ILE A 40 3.59 -39.56 32.24
N ARG A 41 3.83 -40.86 32.11
CA ARG A 41 4.84 -41.50 31.25
C ARG A 41 4.18 -42.55 30.35
N TYR A 42 4.81 -42.86 29.22
CA TYR A 42 4.33 -43.91 28.31
C TYR A 42 5.44 -44.91 28.02
N TYR A 43 5.11 -46.19 28.15
CA TYR A 43 6.00 -47.32 27.87
C TYR A 43 5.46 -48.07 26.66
N GLY A 44 6.33 -48.34 25.69
CA GLY A 44 5.97 -49.05 24.45
C GLY A 44 5.55 -50.50 24.70
N SER A 45 5.12 -51.19 23.66
CA SER A 45 4.78 -52.63 23.71
C SER A 45 5.95 -53.49 24.20
N ASN A 46 7.19 -53.06 23.95
CA ASN A 46 8.41 -53.69 24.44
C ASN A 46 8.78 -53.33 25.91
N GLY A 47 7.87 -52.66 26.64
CA GLY A 47 8.10 -52.23 28.03
C GLY A 47 9.12 -51.09 28.19
N LYS A 48 9.72 -50.56 27.11
CA LYS A 48 10.71 -49.47 27.20
C LYS A 48 10.02 -48.10 27.29
N LEU A 49 10.58 -47.24 28.14
CA LEU A 49 10.11 -45.86 28.32
C LEU A 49 10.33 -45.04 27.03
N VAL A 50 9.26 -44.42 26.51
CA VAL A 50 9.31 -43.55 25.35
C VAL A 50 9.86 -42.16 25.74
N LYS A 51 10.85 -41.65 24.99
CA LYS A 51 11.51 -40.35 25.21
C LYS A 51 11.82 -39.66 23.87
N ASN A 52 11.87 -38.33 23.88
CA ASN A 52 12.26 -37.45 22.75
C ASN A 52 11.52 -37.66 21.42
N LYS A 53 10.32 -38.25 21.43
CA LYS A 53 9.61 -38.57 20.20
C LYS A 53 8.10 -38.42 20.30
N TRP A 54 7.51 -38.20 19.13
CA TRP A 54 6.08 -38.33 18.93
C TRP A 54 5.67 -39.79 18.98
N PHE A 55 4.50 -40.07 19.54
CA PHE A 55 3.90 -41.40 19.52
C PHE A 55 2.38 -41.30 19.38
N LYS A 56 1.75 -42.40 18.98
CA LYS A 56 0.29 -42.51 18.80
C LYS A 56 -0.26 -43.62 19.68
N VAL A 57 -1.46 -43.40 20.22
CA VAL A 57 -2.27 -44.44 20.86
C VAL A 57 -3.68 -44.30 20.29
N GLY A 58 -4.11 -45.28 19.50
CA GLY A 58 -5.27 -45.15 18.62
C GLY A 58 -5.12 -43.93 17.68
N LYS A 59 -6.18 -43.13 17.56
CA LYS A 59 -6.20 -41.90 16.73
C LYS A 59 -5.54 -40.68 17.42
N LYS A 60 -5.09 -40.79 18.68
CA LYS A 60 -4.55 -39.67 19.48
C LYS A 60 -3.03 -39.59 19.37
N ARG A 61 -2.50 -38.36 19.30
CA ARG A 61 -1.05 -38.07 19.21
C ARG A 61 -0.53 -37.49 20.51
N TYR A 62 0.67 -37.89 20.91
CA TYR A 62 1.35 -37.48 22.14
C TYR A 62 2.82 -37.19 21.84
N TYR A 63 3.50 -36.50 22.76
CA TYR A 63 4.93 -36.30 22.70
C TYR A 63 5.56 -36.62 24.05
N ALA A 64 6.61 -37.46 24.06
CA ALA A 64 7.40 -37.70 25.26
C ALA A 64 8.64 -36.79 25.24
N LYS A 65 8.83 -36.03 26.31
CA LYS A 65 9.98 -35.14 26.50
C LYS A 65 11.24 -35.96 26.83
N ALA A 66 12.39 -35.30 26.90
CA ALA A 66 13.68 -35.94 27.21
C ALA A 66 13.67 -36.74 28.52
N ASN A 67 13.01 -36.22 29.55
CA ASN A 67 12.84 -36.90 30.84
C ASN A 67 11.73 -37.99 30.86
N GLY A 68 11.17 -38.34 29.70
CA GLY A 68 10.11 -39.34 29.55
C GLY A 68 8.73 -38.89 30.01
N ARG A 69 8.58 -37.65 30.48
CA ARG A 69 7.26 -37.08 30.80
C ARG A 69 6.51 -36.83 29.50
N VAL A 70 5.25 -37.23 29.45
CA VAL A 70 4.33 -36.84 28.38
C VAL A 70 4.13 -35.33 28.45
N ALA A 71 4.19 -34.65 27.30
CA ALA A 71 3.99 -33.21 27.19
C ALA A 71 2.53 -32.84 27.54
N THR A 72 2.37 -31.76 28.29
CA THR A 72 1.09 -31.15 28.65
C THR A 72 1.22 -29.63 28.51
N GLY A 73 0.11 -28.93 28.29
CA GLY A 73 0.11 -27.49 28.03
C GLY A 73 0.79 -27.12 26.72
N VAL A 74 1.18 -25.85 26.60
CA VAL A 74 1.92 -25.33 25.44
C VAL A 74 3.38 -25.75 25.53
N THR A 75 3.87 -26.50 24.55
CA THR A 75 5.22 -27.07 24.52
C THR A 75 5.92 -26.73 23.20
N ARG A 76 7.16 -26.22 23.28
CA ARG A 76 8.01 -25.96 22.11
C ARG A 76 8.75 -27.25 21.70
N ILE A 77 8.60 -27.67 20.45
CA ILE A 77 9.23 -28.86 19.87
C ILE A 77 9.80 -28.48 18.51
N LYS A 78 11.13 -28.60 18.34
CA LYS A 78 11.85 -28.25 17.10
C LYS A 78 11.45 -26.87 16.55
N GLY A 79 11.47 -25.85 17.41
CA GLY A 79 11.14 -24.46 17.03
C GLY A 79 9.65 -24.12 16.97
N LYS A 80 8.73 -25.11 16.99
CA LYS A 80 7.28 -24.88 16.86
C LYS A 80 6.54 -25.14 18.16
N TYR A 81 5.44 -24.43 18.41
CA TYR A 81 4.64 -24.59 19.62
C TYR A 81 3.44 -25.50 19.37
N TYR A 82 3.22 -26.46 20.26
CA TYR A 82 2.10 -27.41 20.24
C TYR A 82 1.35 -27.36 21.56
N TYR A 83 0.05 -27.64 21.54
CA TYR A 83 -0.73 -27.78 22.77
C TYR A 83 -1.15 -29.22 23.02
N PHE A 84 -0.95 -29.64 24.25
CA PHE A 84 -1.36 -30.93 24.76
C PHE A 84 -2.32 -30.71 25.94
N ASP A 85 -3.46 -31.40 25.95
CA ASP A 85 -4.40 -31.29 27.07
C ASP A 85 -3.82 -31.90 28.36
N LYS A 86 -4.59 -31.86 29.46
CA LYS A 86 -4.15 -32.43 30.76
C LYS A 86 -3.84 -33.93 30.70
N LYS A 87 -4.39 -34.66 29.72
CA LYS A 87 -4.13 -36.08 29.46
C LYS A 87 -2.97 -36.30 28.47
N GLY A 88 -2.31 -35.23 28.02
CA GLY A 88 -1.20 -35.26 27.08
C GLY A 88 -1.61 -35.43 25.62
N VAL A 89 -2.90 -35.37 25.30
CA VAL A 89 -3.37 -35.49 23.92
C VAL A 89 -3.08 -34.19 23.19
N ASN A 90 -2.39 -34.26 22.06
CA ASN A 90 -2.14 -33.11 21.21
C ASN A 90 -3.48 -32.60 20.63
N LYS A 91 -3.82 -31.33 20.88
CA LYS A 91 -5.07 -30.72 20.41
C LYS A 91 -4.78 -29.64 19.37
N THR A 92 -5.82 -29.33 18.59
CA THR A 92 -5.83 -28.28 17.57
C THR A 92 -7.00 -27.32 17.82
N GLY A 93 -7.04 -26.19 17.12
CA GLY A 93 -8.08 -25.16 17.29
C GLY A 93 -7.67 -24.06 18.27
N TRP A 94 -8.66 -23.27 18.67
CA TRP A 94 -8.48 -22.19 19.64
C TRP A 94 -8.28 -22.75 21.05
N VAL A 95 -7.28 -22.23 21.77
CA VAL A 95 -6.98 -22.62 23.14
C VAL A 95 -6.56 -21.39 23.93
N THR A 96 -7.09 -21.23 25.15
CA THR A 96 -6.66 -20.22 26.11
C THR A 96 -5.87 -20.88 27.23
N VAL A 97 -4.64 -20.42 27.47
CA VAL A 97 -3.78 -20.90 28.56
C VAL A 97 -3.22 -19.70 29.30
N LYS A 98 -3.50 -19.58 30.60
CA LYS A 98 -3.04 -18.46 31.46
C LYS A 98 -3.30 -17.09 30.81
N ASN A 99 -4.56 -16.85 30.42
CA ASN A 99 -5.03 -15.64 29.72
C ASN A 99 -4.38 -15.35 28.36
N LYS A 100 -3.59 -16.27 27.81
CA LYS A 100 -3.02 -16.16 26.46
C LYS A 100 -3.81 -17.05 25.50
N ARG A 101 -4.29 -16.46 24.40
CA ARG A 101 -5.02 -17.17 23.35
C ARG A 101 -4.06 -17.64 22.24
N TYR A 102 -4.26 -18.85 21.75
CA TYR A 102 -3.49 -19.49 20.69
C TYR A 102 -4.44 -20.12 19.68
N TYR A 103 -3.99 -20.27 18.43
CA TYR A 103 -4.67 -21.11 17.45
C TYR A 103 -3.73 -22.19 16.92
N PHE A 104 -4.03 -23.45 17.20
CA PHE A 104 -3.26 -24.61 16.74
C PHE A 104 -3.85 -25.13 15.42
N ILE A 105 -3.12 -24.98 14.33
CA ILE A 105 -3.64 -25.20 12.97
C ILE A 105 -4.00 -26.69 12.78
N SER A 106 -5.21 -27.04 12.34
CA SER A 106 -5.68 -28.44 12.29
C SER A 106 -4.72 -29.43 11.58
N GLY A 107 -4.30 -29.14 10.34
CA GLY A 107 -3.42 -30.03 9.56
C GLY A 107 -1.94 -30.01 9.99
N LYS A 108 -1.45 -28.86 10.45
CA LYS A 108 -0.05 -28.63 10.84
C LYS A 108 0.21 -28.94 12.32
N ARG A 109 -0.83 -28.80 13.14
CA ARG A 109 -0.95 -29.04 14.59
C ARG A 109 -0.17 -28.10 15.52
N TYR A 110 0.73 -27.29 14.98
CA TYR A 110 1.43 -26.26 15.73
C TYR A 110 0.68 -24.92 15.69
N ALA A 111 1.02 -24.02 16.61
CA ALA A 111 0.43 -22.69 16.74
C ALA A 111 0.68 -21.84 15.49
N ALA A 112 -0.32 -21.07 15.07
CA ALA A 112 -0.16 -20.02 14.07
C ALA A 112 0.78 -18.91 14.60
N THR A 113 1.51 -18.29 13.68
CA THR A 113 2.43 -17.16 13.91
C THR A 113 2.22 -16.14 12.77
N GLY A 114 2.50 -14.86 13.02
CA GLY A 114 2.27 -13.79 12.06
C GLY A 114 0.78 -13.60 11.73
N LEU A 115 0.50 -13.04 10.55
CA LEU A 115 -0.86 -12.90 10.03
C LEU A 115 -1.41 -14.26 9.60
N PHE A 116 -2.60 -14.59 10.07
CA PHE A 116 -3.30 -15.82 9.71
C PHE A 116 -4.77 -15.52 9.36
N THR A 117 -5.14 -15.74 8.10
CA THR A 117 -6.50 -15.55 7.60
C THR A 117 -7.27 -16.86 7.64
N PHE A 118 -8.42 -16.85 8.32
CA PHE A 118 -9.32 -18.00 8.41
C PHE A 118 -10.26 -18.07 7.20
N LYS A 119 -10.95 -19.21 7.03
CA LYS A 119 -11.92 -19.43 5.94
C LYS A 119 -13.03 -18.38 5.90
N ASN A 120 -13.43 -17.84 7.06
CA ASN A 120 -14.40 -16.75 7.17
C ASN A 120 -13.83 -15.37 6.84
N LYS A 121 -12.65 -15.30 6.19
CA LYS A 121 -11.94 -14.09 5.77
C LYS A 121 -11.47 -13.17 6.92
N ARG A 122 -11.62 -13.56 8.19
CA ARG A 122 -11.05 -12.84 9.34
C ARG A 122 -9.56 -13.15 9.46
N THR A 123 -8.77 -12.11 9.68
CA THR A 123 -7.31 -12.19 9.83
C THR A 123 -6.94 -11.90 11.27
N TYR A 124 -6.08 -12.73 11.86
CA TYR A 124 -5.57 -12.59 13.22
C TYR A 124 -4.06 -12.47 13.17
N CYS A 125 -3.46 -11.82 14.16
CA CYS A 125 -2.01 -11.77 14.32
C CYS A 125 -1.59 -12.58 15.54
N PHE A 126 -0.50 -13.34 15.39
CA PHE A 126 0.11 -14.10 16.47
C PHE A 126 1.59 -13.76 16.53
N ASN A 127 2.15 -13.60 17.73
CA ASN A 127 3.60 -13.40 17.87
C ASN A 127 4.37 -14.70 17.56
N GLU A 128 5.69 -14.65 17.62
CA GLU A 128 6.58 -15.80 17.35
C GLU A 128 6.35 -17.00 18.28
N LYS A 129 5.77 -16.77 19.47
CA LYS A 129 5.39 -17.81 20.43
C LYS A 129 3.98 -18.35 20.21
N GLY A 130 3.28 -17.85 19.19
CA GLY A 130 1.92 -18.23 18.81
C GLY A 130 0.82 -17.61 19.67
N VAL A 131 1.15 -16.60 20.49
CA VAL A 131 0.17 -15.87 21.30
C VAL A 131 -0.53 -14.85 20.41
N MET A 132 -1.86 -14.87 20.40
CA MET A 132 -2.69 -13.91 19.67
C MET A 132 -2.41 -12.49 20.16
N GLN A 133 -2.23 -11.55 19.24
CA GLN A 133 -2.01 -10.14 19.50
C GLN A 133 -3.32 -9.35 19.32
N THR A 134 -3.49 -8.31 20.12
CA THR A 134 -4.60 -7.35 20.08
C THR A 134 -4.05 -5.93 20.26
N GLY A 135 -4.80 -4.92 19.83
CA GLY A 135 -4.33 -3.53 19.82
C GLY A 135 -3.41 -3.25 18.62
N TRP A 136 -2.53 -2.26 18.76
CA TRP A 136 -1.56 -1.89 17.75
C TRP A 136 -0.44 -2.93 17.62
N VAL A 137 -0.12 -3.30 16.38
CA VAL A 137 0.96 -4.23 16.05
C VAL A 137 1.68 -3.74 14.80
N THR A 138 3.00 -3.54 14.91
CA THR A 138 3.85 -3.18 13.77
C THR A 138 4.43 -4.44 13.13
N LEU A 139 4.23 -4.59 11.81
CA LEU A 139 4.74 -5.72 11.02
C LEU A 139 5.40 -5.15 9.76
N ASN A 140 6.68 -5.47 9.54
CA ASN A 140 7.46 -5.00 8.38
C ASN A 140 7.34 -3.48 8.16
N GLY A 141 7.48 -2.69 9.23
CA GLY A 141 7.39 -1.22 9.17
C GLY A 141 5.98 -0.65 8.98
N ASN A 142 4.93 -1.48 9.01
CA ASN A 142 3.55 -1.04 8.86
C ASN A 142 2.73 -1.34 10.12
N ASP A 143 1.93 -0.39 10.56
CA ASP A 143 1.06 -0.56 11.72
C ASP A 143 -0.29 -1.14 11.35
N TYR A 144 -0.78 -2.03 12.19
CA TYR A 144 -2.08 -2.68 12.10
C TYR A 144 -2.79 -2.58 13.45
N TYR A 145 -4.12 -2.61 13.44
CA TYR A 145 -4.90 -2.69 14.67
C TYR A 145 -5.75 -3.96 14.73
N PHE A 146 -5.73 -4.65 15.87
CA PHE A 146 -6.46 -5.90 16.10
C PHE A 146 -7.47 -5.75 17.25
N ASN A 147 -8.76 -5.65 16.92
CA ASN A 147 -9.86 -5.77 17.88
C ASN A 147 -10.49 -7.15 17.72
N ASN A 148 -9.97 -8.15 18.44
CA ASN A 148 -10.12 -9.59 18.17
C ASN A 148 -9.52 -10.07 16.84
N TYR A 149 -9.85 -9.41 15.73
CA TYR A 149 -9.30 -9.63 14.39
C TYR A 149 -8.84 -8.30 13.78
N MET A 150 -8.10 -8.36 12.68
CA MET A 150 -7.56 -7.21 11.97
C MET A 150 -8.69 -6.25 11.58
N MET A 151 -8.59 -5.02 12.05
CA MET A 151 -9.53 -3.94 11.72
C MET A 151 -9.24 -3.39 10.31
N THR A 152 -10.29 -2.88 9.69
CA THR A 152 -10.24 -2.10 8.44
C THR A 152 -11.32 -1.02 8.51
N GLY A 153 -11.13 0.09 7.83
CA GLY A 153 -12.00 1.27 7.85
C GLY A 153 -11.61 2.26 8.93
N TRP A 154 -12.53 3.17 9.20
CA TRP A 154 -12.40 4.18 10.24
C TRP A 154 -12.37 3.56 11.63
N MET A 155 -11.51 4.09 12.49
CA MET A 155 -11.38 3.66 13.87
C MET A 155 -11.01 4.83 14.76
N THR A 156 -11.59 4.88 15.96
CA THR A 156 -11.18 5.82 17.01
C THR A 156 -10.58 5.03 18.17
N ALA A 157 -9.41 5.45 18.63
CA ALA A 157 -8.73 4.89 19.80
C ALA A 157 -8.09 6.03 20.60
N ASN A 158 -8.35 6.08 21.91
CA ASN A 158 -7.87 7.14 22.81
C ASN A 158 -8.17 8.55 22.26
N TYR A 159 -9.42 8.79 21.87
CA TYR A 159 -9.90 10.06 21.29
C TYR A 159 -9.29 10.46 19.94
N LYS A 160 -8.34 9.70 19.40
CA LYS A 160 -7.71 9.93 18.09
C LYS A 160 -8.37 9.07 17.01
N THR A 161 -8.54 9.62 15.81
CA THR A 161 -9.14 8.91 14.67
C THR A 161 -8.06 8.43 13.70
N TYR A 162 -8.21 7.22 13.18
CA TYR A 162 -7.31 6.57 12.24
C TYR A 162 -8.11 5.93 11.10
N TYR A 163 -7.43 5.59 10.01
CA TYR A 163 -7.99 4.74 8.97
C TYR A 163 -7.10 3.52 8.71
N LEU A 164 -7.70 2.34 8.76
CA LEU A 164 -7.04 1.07 8.46
C LEU A 164 -7.45 0.64 7.05
N ILE A 165 -6.53 0.56 6.11
CA ILE A 165 -6.82 0.44 4.68
C ILE A 165 -7.70 -0.79 4.37
N LYS A 166 -8.82 -0.61 3.66
CA LYS A 166 -9.80 -1.69 3.38
C LYS A 166 -9.38 -2.61 2.23
N THR A 167 -8.57 -2.11 1.30
CA THR A 167 -8.28 -2.73 0.01
C THR A 167 -6.87 -3.30 -0.05
N LYS A 168 -6.68 -4.31 -0.92
CA LYS A 168 -5.34 -4.85 -1.21
C LYS A 168 -4.57 -3.86 -2.12
N PRO A 169 -3.22 -3.88 -2.10
CA PRO A 169 -2.35 -4.78 -1.33
C PRO A 169 -2.15 -4.38 0.14
N MET A 170 -2.44 -3.12 0.49
CA MET A 170 -2.16 -2.53 1.81
C MET A 170 -3.21 -2.86 2.89
N LYS A 171 -4.02 -3.92 2.70
CA LYS A 171 -5.19 -4.18 3.53
C LYS A 171 -4.81 -4.31 5.02
N GLY A 172 -5.44 -3.49 5.86
CA GLY A 172 -5.27 -3.45 7.31
C GLY A 172 -4.17 -2.51 7.80
N GLN A 173 -3.32 -2.00 6.91
CA GLN A 173 -2.27 -1.05 7.28
C GLN A 173 -2.90 0.28 7.69
N LYS A 174 -2.32 0.95 8.69
CA LYS A 174 -2.64 2.31 9.12
C LYS A 174 -2.27 3.28 7.99
N ALA A 175 -3.23 4.09 7.54
CA ALA A 175 -2.97 5.14 6.57
C ALA A 175 -2.14 6.26 7.20
N THR A 176 -1.23 6.84 6.42
CA THR A 176 -0.39 7.99 6.75
C THR A 176 -0.31 8.93 5.55
N GLY A 177 -0.02 10.20 5.80
CA GLY A 177 -0.04 11.26 4.79
C GLY A 177 -1.42 11.48 4.16
N VAL A 178 -1.43 11.95 2.92
CA VAL A 178 -2.65 12.15 2.14
C VAL A 178 -3.18 10.81 1.60
N PHE A 179 -4.42 10.47 1.93
CA PHE A 179 -5.05 9.21 1.55
C PHE A 179 -6.49 9.40 1.04
N SER A 180 -6.85 8.73 -0.05
CA SER A 180 -8.21 8.80 -0.63
C SER A 180 -9.13 7.73 -0.05
N ILE A 181 -10.30 8.13 0.46
CA ILE A 181 -11.30 7.25 1.05
C ILE A 181 -12.67 7.63 0.49
N GLY A 182 -13.22 6.77 -0.37
CA GLY A 182 -14.55 7.00 -0.96
C GLY A 182 -14.65 8.23 -1.85
N GLY A 183 -13.55 8.62 -2.51
CA GLY A 183 -13.49 9.79 -3.40
C GLY A 183 -13.01 11.08 -2.72
N ASN A 184 -13.04 11.15 -1.39
CA ASN A 184 -12.54 12.29 -0.63
C ASN A 184 -11.09 12.06 -0.19
N LEU A 185 -10.28 13.11 -0.15
CA LEU A 185 -8.93 13.07 0.42
C LEU A 185 -9.01 13.33 1.93
N TYR A 186 -8.11 12.71 2.68
CA TYR A 186 -7.92 12.90 4.12
C TYR A 186 -6.43 12.97 4.41
N TYR A 187 -6.06 13.67 5.48
CA TYR A 187 -4.68 13.79 5.90
C TYR A 187 -4.50 13.11 7.25
N PHE A 188 -3.68 12.07 7.24
CA PHE A 188 -3.22 11.40 8.43
C PHE A 188 -1.80 11.85 8.70
N ASP A 189 -1.53 12.31 9.92
CA ASP A 189 -0.19 12.70 10.35
C ASP A 189 0.83 11.58 10.01
N PRO A 190 1.94 11.88 9.30
CA PRO A 190 2.86 10.85 8.83
C PRO A 190 3.50 10.01 9.92
N ASP A 191 3.72 10.60 11.10
CA ASP A 191 4.40 9.94 12.22
C ASP A 191 3.44 9.11 13.06
N THR A 192 2.27 9.66 13.35
CA THR A 192 1.31 9.05 14.28
C THR A 192 0.18 8.30 13.56
N GLY A 193 -0.17 8.71 12.34
CA GLY A 193 -1.32 8.23 11.58
C GLY A 193 -2.66 8.82 12.03
N GLU A 194 -2.64 9.84 12.89
CA GLU A 194 -3.84 10.51 13.38
C GLU A 194 -4.48 11.38 12.28
N LEU A 195 -5.80 11.27 12.10
CA LEU A 195 -6.56 12.16 11.22
C LEU A 195 -6.58 13.56 11.80
N LEU A 196 -5.97 14.50 11.10
CA LEU A 196 -6.03 15.92 11.45
C LEU A 196 -7.35 16.56 10.98
N ARG A 197 -7.73 17.66 11.61
CA ARG A 197 -8.97 18.42 11.36
C ARG A 197 -8.74 19.90 11.64
N ASN A 198 -9.55 20.75 11.00
CA ASN A 198 -9.54 22.20 11.21
C ASN A 198 -8.13 22.82 11.14
N THR A 199 -7.34 22.41 10.16
CA THR A 199 -5.94 22.83 10.05
C THR A 199 -5.51 22.91 8.59
N THR A 200 -4.35 23.52 8.35
CA THR A 200 -3.62 23.47 7.09
C THR A 200 -2.38 22.61 7.26
N VAL A 201 -2.04 21.80 6.26
CA VAL A 201 -0.89 20.87 6.30
C VAL A 201 -0.11 20.90 4.98
N GLU A 202 1.20 20.71 5.07
CA GLU A 202 2.07 20.50 3.91
C GLU A 202 2.49 19.04 3.80
N TYR A 203 2.47 18.49 2.59
CA TYR A 203 2.89 17.12 2.33
C TYR A 203 3.33 16.92 0.89
N ARG A 204 4.59 16.50 0.70
CA ARG A 204 5.21 16.30 -0.62
C ARG A 204 5.04 17.52 -1.53
N ASP A 205 5.45 18.68 -1.02
CA ASP A 205 5.44 19.96 -1.75
C ASP A 205 4.05 20.39 -2.21
N ARG A 206 3.03 20.15 -1.36
CA ARG A 206 1.65 20.60 -1.58
C ARG A 206 1.02 20.99 -0.25
N THR A 207 0.19 22.01 -0.27
CA THR A 207 -0.57 22.47 0.90
C THR A 207 -2.02 21.99 0.82
N TYR A 208 -2.63 21.62 1.95
CA TYR A 208 -4.01 21.14 2.04
C TYR A 208 -4.76 21.85 3.17
N THR A 209 -5.99 22.30 2.94
CA THR A 209 -6.92 22.64 4.01
C THR A 209 -7.65 21.37 4.45
N VAL A 210 -7.76 21.18 5.75
CA VAL A 210 -8.43 20.04 6.36
C VAL A 210 -9.62 20.55 7.17
N ASN A 211 -10.84 20.21 6.74
CA ASN A 211 -12.05 20.72 7.40
C ASN A 211 -12.39 19.96 8.70
N SER A 212 -13.51 20.30 9.33
CA SER A 212 -13.98 19.69 10.59
C SER A 212 -14.30 18.21 10.49
N SER A 213 -14.57 17.71 9.30
CA SER A 213 -14.78 16.28 9.01
C SER A 213 -13.48 15.55 8.65
N GLY A 214 -12.35 16.26 8.58
CA GLY A 214 -11.05 15.71 8.18
C GLY A 214 -10.84 15.62 6.67
N VAL A 215 -11.79 16.10 5.88
CA VAL A 215 -11.68 16.09 4.42
C VAL A 215 -10.70 17.16 3.99
N CYS A 216 -9.71 16.73 3.21
CA CYS A 216 -8.70 17.56 2.61
C CYS A 216 -9.17 18.12 1.28
N THR A 217 -9.00 19.42 1.13
CA THR A 217 -8.96 20.06 -0.18
C THR A 217 -7.52 20.47 -0.42
N VAL A 218 -6.97 20.16 -1.59
CA VAL A 218 -5.67 20.72 -1.98
C VAL A 218 -5.86 22.22 -1.97
N ILE A 219 -5.10 22.94 -1.15
CA ILE A 219 -4.89 24.36 -1.41
C ILE A 219 -4.05 24.32 -2.66
N PRO A 220 -4.56 24.80 -3.81
CA PRO A 220 -3.66 25.05 -4.90
C PRO A 220 -2.55 25.89 -4.29
N GLU A 221 -1.31 25.41 -4.32
CA GLU A 221 -0.19 26.36 -4.24
C GLU A 221 -0.62 27.52 -5.13
N SER A 222 -0.48 28.76 -4.68
CA SER A 222 -0.63 29.90 -5.57
C SER A 222 0.08 29.55 -6.88
N GLY A 223 -0.67 29.20 -7.94
CA GLY A 223 -0.13 28.18 -8.83
C GLY A 223 -1.13 27.59 -9.81
N ALA A 224 -2.20 26.89 -9.41
CA ALA A 224 -3.19 26.48 -10.44
C ALA A 224 -3.62 27.74 -11.22
N PRO A 225 -3.32 27.83 -12.53
CA PRO A 225 -3.53 29.06 -13.27
C PRO A 225 -4.98 29.51 -13.08
N THR A 226 -5.18 30.78 -12.75
CA THR A 226 -6.55 31.29 -12.62
C THR A 226 -7.26 31.22 -13.98
N GLY A 227 -8.59 31.31 -13.98
CA GLY A 227 -9.33 31.47 -15.23
C GLY A 227 -8.81 32.63 -16.08
N GLU A 228 -8.43 33.74 -15.43
CA GLU A 228 -7.83 34.89 -16.12
C GLU A 228 -6.47 34.52 -16.74
N MET A 229 -5.60 33.78 -16.03
CA MET A 229 -4.31 33.34 -16.56
C MET A 229 -4.44 32.44 -17.80
N LEU A 230 -5.55 31.69 -17.88
CA LEU A 230 -5.80 30.69 -18.92
C LEU A 230 -6.57 31.21 -20.14
N PHE A 231 -6.72 32.53 -20.30
CA PHE A 231 -7.40 33.17 -21.44
C PHE A 231 -6.90 32.68 -22.82
N PHE A 232 -5.66 32.17 -22.89
CA PHE A 232 -5.03 31.72 -24.11
C PHE A 232 -5.51 30.33 -24.58
N LEU A 233 -6.09 29.50 -23.70
CA LEU A 233 -6.46 28.11 -24.03
C LEU A 233 -7.49 28.02 -25.16
N LYS A 234 -8.35 29.05 -25.32
CA LYS A 234 -9.30 29.14 -26.43
C LYS A 234 -8.63 29.16 -27.81
N PHE A 235 -7.36 29.58 -27.88
CA PHE A 235 -6.56 29.59 -29.11
C PHE A 235 -5.76 28.30 -29.33
N GLU A 236 -5.74 27.38 -28.35
CA GLU A 236 -5.03 26.10 -28.43
C GLU A 236 -5.98 24.94 -28.75
N SER A 237 -7.00 24.72 -27.90
CA SER A 237 -7.89 23.55 -27.98
C SER A 237 -9.33 23.86 -28.41
N GLY A 238 -9.64 25.13 -28.66
CA GLY A 238 -10.97 25.58 -29.08
C GLY A 238 -12.07 25.22 -28.07
N SER A 239 -13.29 24.97 -28.56
CA SER A 239 -14.46 24.69 -27.71
C SER A 239 -14.41 23.34 -26.99
N ALA A 240 -13.57 22.40 -27.45
CA ALA A 240 -13.41 21.09 -26.82
C ALA A 240 -12.57 21.16 -25.52
N ALA A 241 -11.77 22.21 -25.35
CA ALA A 241 -11.01 22.51 -24.14
C ALA A 241 -10.25 21.28 -23.59
N TYR A 242 -10.47 20.96 -22.32
CA TYR A 242 -9.84 19.83 -21.62
C TYR A 242 -10.22 18.45 -22.16
N ASN A 243 -11.33 18.33 -22.89
CA ASN A 243 -11.77 17.07 -23.49
C ASN A 243 -11.27 16.89 -24.93
N GLN A 244 -10.45 17.82 -25.44
CA GLN A 244 -9.95 17.77 -26.81
C GLN A 244 -9.06 16.53 -27.04
N THR A 245 -9.27 15.84 -28.15
CA THR A 245 -8.41 14.76 -28.65
C THR A 245 -8.20 14.94 -30.14
N GLY A 246 -7.12 14.37 -30.67
CA GLY A 246 -6.84 14.39 -32.11
C GLY A 246 -6.34 15.74 -32.66
N GLY A 247 -5.87 16.63 -31.79
CA GLY A 247 -5.23 17.89 -32.19
C GLY A 247 -3.97 17.67 -33.02
N ASP A 248 -3.51 18.68 -33.75
CA ASP A 248 -2.34 18.61 -34.64
C ASP A 248 -2.35 17.43 -35.63
N GLY A 249 -3.53 17.12 -36.17
CA GLY A 249 -3.72 15.99 -37.08
C GLY A 249 -3.56 14.63 -36.37
N GLY A 250 -4.12 14.52 -35.17
CA GLY A 250 -4.12 13.26 -34.40
C GLY A 250 -3.00 13.12 -33.36
N LYS A 251 -2.16 14.13 -33.20
CA LYS A 251 -0.87 14.10 -32.49
C LYS A 251 -0.90 14.73 -31.09
N ALA A 252 -1.96 15.45 -30.75
CA ALA A 252 -2.10 16.14 -29.48
C ALA A 252 -3.46 15.91 -28.81
N CYS A 253 -3.52 16.07 -27.49
CA CYS A 253 -4.76 16.03 -26.70
C CYS A 253 -4.76 17.10 -25.60
N GLY A 254 -5.94 17.41 -25.09
CA GLY A 254 -6.15 18.27 -23.94
C GLY A 254 -6.12 19.75 -24.24
N ALA A 255 -6.38 20.55 -23.20
CA ALA A 255 -6.53 21.99 -23.34
C ALA A 255 -5.25 22.67 -23.84
N TYR A 256 -4.10 22.08 -23.50
CA TYR A 256 -2.75 22.56 -23.78
C TYR A 256 -2.10 21.90 -25.00
N GLN A 257 -2.84 21.07 -25.76
CA GLN A 257 -2.32 20.34 -26.92
C GLN A 257 -1.04 19.54 -26.59
N PHE A 258 -1.12 18.64 -25.59
CA PHE A 258 0.02 17.80 -25.22
C PHE A 258 0.43 16.91 -26.39
N ASP A 259 1.56 17.23 -27.01
CA ASP A 259 2.11 16.50 -28.15
C ASP A 259 2.58 15.09 -27.75
N TYR A 260 2.29 14.10 -28.61
CA TYR A 260 2.61 12.70 -28.37
C TYR A 260 4.11 12.40 -28.16
N ARG A 261 5.01 13.22 -28.72
CA ARG A 261 6.47 13.01 -28.66
C ARG A 261 7.03 13.33 -27.29
N TYR A 262 6.47 14.34 -26.63
CA TYR A 262 7.13 14.97 -25.48
C TYR A 262 6.25 15.06 -24.23
N ALA A 263 4.93 15.17 -24.38
CA ALA A 263 4.07 15.63 -23.28
C ALA A 263 2.88 14.72 -23.00
N LEU A 264 2.29 14.10 -24.02
CA LEU A 264 1.06 13.33 -23.86
C LEU A 264 1.24 12.11 -22.96
N LEU A 265 2.25 11.28 -23.24
CA LEU A 265 2.50 10.09 -22.42
C LEU A 265 2.96 10.46 -21.00
N PRO A 266 3.88 11.43 -20.78
CA PRO A 266 4.18 11.93 -19.45
C PRO A 266 2.94 12.44 -18.68
N PHE A 267 2.05 13.19 -19.33
CA PHE A 267 0.80 13.63 -18.72
C PHE A 267 -0.09 12.45 -18.33
N VAL A 268 -0.26 11.47 -19.21
CA VAL A 268 -1.07 10.26 -18.93
C VAL A 268 -0.54 9.50 -17.72
N LYS A 269 0.79 9.36 -17.60
CA LYS A 269 1.44 8.75 -16.44
C LYS A 269 1.20 9.58 -15.18
N TYR A 270 1.44 10.88 -15.24
CA TYR A 270 1.18 11.81 -14.13
C TYR A 270 -0.27 11.72 -13.64
N ALA A 271 -1.24 11.74 -14.55
CA ALA A 271 -2.66 11.69 -14.22
C ALA A 271 -3.03 10.35 -13.55
N TYR A 272 -2.54 9.23 -14.09
CA TYR A 272 -2.76 7.90 -13.52
C TYR A 272 -2.13 7.74 -12.13
N GLU A 273 -0.88 8.17 -11.96
CA GLU A 273 -0.17 8.11 -10.67
C GLU A 273 -0.80 9.02 -9.62
N THR A 274 -1.26 10.20 -10.03
CA THR A 274 -1.92 11.18 -9.15
C THR A 274 -3.28 10.70 -8.67
N ASN A 275 -4.08 10.11 -9.56
CA ASN A 275 -5.40 9.61 -9.19
C ASN A 275 -5.83 8.40 -10.06
N PRO A 276 -5.41 7.18 -9.69
CA PRO A 276 -5.70 5.98 -10.49
C PRO A 276 -7.19 5.63 -10.52
N LEU A 277 -8.01 6.16 -9.60
CA LEU A 277 -9.46 5.98 -9.60
C LEU A 277 -10.13 6.85 -10.67
N VAL A 278 -9.76 8.13 -10.74
CA VAL A 278 -10.26 9.06 -11.77
C VAL A 278 -9.70 8.68 -13.13
N CYS A 279 -8.44 8.26 -13.22
CA CYS A 279 -7.74 7.98 -14.47
C CYS A 279 -7.61 6.48 -14.78
N LYS A 280 -8.52 5.63 -14.31
CA LYS A 280 -8.37 4.16 -14.41
C LYS A 280 -8.15 3.65 -15.85
N GLU A 281 -8.76 4.29 -16.85
CA GLU A 281 -8.58 3.92 -18.27
C GLU A 281 -7.16 4.21 -18.77
N PHE A 282 -6.39 5.00 -18.04
CA PHE A 282 -4.98 5.24 -18.33
C PHE A 282 -4.05 4.13 -17.85
N GLU A 283 -4.52 3.17 -17.04
CA GLU A 283 -3.69 2.05 -16.57
C GLU A 283 -2.91 1.32 -17.69
N PRO A 284 -3.49 0.90 -18.83
CA PRO A 284 -2.74 0.22 -19.87
C PRO A 284 -1.66 1.11 -20.50
N TYR A 285 -1.94 2.40 -20.66
CA TYR A 285 -1.05 3.36 -21.32
C TYR A 285 0.05 3.87 -20.38
N ALA A 286 -0.22 3.98 -19.09
CA ALA A 286 0.77 4.40 -18.08
C ALA A 286 1.97 3.43 -18.00
N LYS A 287 1.76 2.17 -18.41
CA LYS A 287 2.80 1.13 -18.47
C LYS A 287 3.71 1.26 -19.70
N TYR A 288 3.39 2.14 -20.66
CA TYR A 288 4.18 2.28 -21.89
C TYR A 288 5.55 2.92 -21.62
N LYS A 289 6.53 2.54 -22.43
CA LYS A 289 7.86 3.16 -22.43
C LYS A 289 7.82 4.54 -23.10
N SER A 290 8.79 5.38 -22.78
CA SER A 290 8.96 6.68 -23.45
C SER A 290 9.03 6.49 -24.97
N GLY A 291 8.41 7.40 -25.72
CA GLY A 291 8.31 7.31 -27.19
C GLY A 291 7.22 6.39 -27.73
N ALA A 292 6.43 5.74 -26.88
CA ALA A 292 5.26 4.98 -27.33
C ALA A 292 4.23 5.90 -28.00
N LYS A 293 3.71 5.47 -29.14
CA LYS A 293 2.85 6.26 -30.02
C LYS A 293 1.41 6.21 -29.52
N LEU A 294 0.91 7.31 -28.95
CA LEU A 294 -0.50 7.51 -28.59
C LEU A 294 -1.29 8.28 -29.67
N TYR A 295 -0.62 8.79 -30.72
CA TYR A 295 -1.28 9.52 -31.79
C TYR A 295 -2.19 8.61 -32.63
N ASN A 296 -3.30 9.15 -33.14
CA ASN A 296 -4.33 8.42 -33.91
C ASN A 296 -4.85 7.14 -33.23
N ASN A 297 -4.69 7.01 -31.91
CA ASN A 297 -5.16 5.85 -31.18
C ASN A 297 -6.59 6.10 -30.70
N THR A 298 -7.55 5.55 -31.44
CA THR A 298 -8.98 5.75 -31.18
C THR A 298 -9.41 5.20 -29.81
N ASP A 299 -8.82 4.11 -29.34
CA ASP A 299 -9.12 3.56 -28.02
C ASP A 299 -8.51 4.39 -26.89
N PHE A 300 -7.34 4.99 -27.11
CA PHE A 300 -6.78 5.97 -26.20
C PHE A 300 -7.65 7.24 -26.13
N PHE A 301 -8.15 7.73 -27.27
CA PHE A 301 -9.06 8.88 -27.28
C PHE A 301 -10.37 8.57 -26.56
N LYS A 302 -10.93 7.37 -26.73
CA LYS A 302 -12.08 6.92 -25.91
C LYS A 302 -11.73 6.93 -24.43
N ALA A 303 -10.56 6.41 -24.03
CA ALA A 303 -10.10 6.45 -22.65
C ALA A 303 -10.03 7.88 -22.10
N TRP A 304 -9.45 8.81 -22.86
CA TRP A 304 -9.39 10.24 -22.52
C TRP A 304 -10.79 10.81 -22.22
N HIS A 305 -11.73 10.59 -23.14
CA HIS A 305 -13.11 11.05 -22.98
C HIS A 305 -13.82 10.40 -21.79
N GLN A 306 -13.54 9.12 -21.49
CA GLN A 306 -14.11 8.43 -20.32
C GLN A 306 -13.52 8.94 -19.00
N VAL A 307 -12.26 9.37 -18.98
CA VAL A 307 -11.65 10.02 -17.82
C VAL A 307 -12.28 11.39 -17.59
N TYR A 308 -12.36 12.22 -18.63
CA TYR A 308 -13.01 13.53 -18.55
C TYR A 308 -14.47 13.43 -18.14
N LYS A 309 -15.24 12.51 -18.72
CA LYS A 309 -16.65 12.29 -18.37
C LYS A 309 -16.85 11.89 -16.91
N ARG A 310 -15.91 11.14 -16.33
CA ARG A 310 -16.01 10.67 -14.95
C ARG A 310 -15.85 11.78 -13.93
N ASN A 311 -14.90 12.68 -14.16
CA ASN A 311 -14.68 13.84 -13.31
C ASN A 311 -13.93 14.92 -14.08
N SER A 312 -14.69 15.76 -14.78
CA SER A 312 -14.14 16.81 -15.64
C SER A 312 -13.32 17.82 -14.84
N ARG A 313 -13.80 18.22 -13.66
CA ARG A 313 -13.10 19.16 -12.78
C ARG A 313 -11.72 18.64 -12.40
N THR A 314 -11.63 17.46 -11.80
CA THR A 314 -10.35 16.90 -11.37
C THR A 314 -9.42 16.62 -12.55
N PHE A 315 -9.96 16.20 -13.70
CA PHE A 315 -9.12 15.93 -14.87
C PHE A 315 -8.62 17.23 -15.54
N SER A 316 -9.42 18.30 -15.55
CA SER A 316 -9.00 19.64 -15.95
C SER A 316 -7.89 20.17 -15.04
N GLU A 317 -8.10 20.12 -13.72
CA GLU A 317 -7.10 20.55 -12.72
C GLU A 317 -5.76 19.80 -12.86
N MET A 318 -5.80 18.52 -13.26
CA MET A 318 -4.58 17.76 -13.56
C MET A 318 -3.86 18.27 -14.81
N GLN A 319 -4.58 18.62 -15.87
CA GLN A 319 -3.98 19.21 -17.08
C GLN A 319 -3.34 20.56 -16.75
N ASP A 320 -4.04 21.41 -16.00
CA ASP A 320 -3.56 22.72 -15.56
C ASP A 320 -2.28 22.61 -14.73
N THR A 321 -2.31 21.74 -13.71
CA THR A 321 -1.17 21.52 -12.83
C THR A 321 0.03 20.99 -13.61
N PHE A 322 -0.18 20.00 -14.48
CA PHE A 322 0.89 19.43 -15.29
C PHE A 322 1.48 20.47 -16.25
N ALA A 323 0.63 21.24 -16.93
CA ALA A 323 1.07 22.27 -17.86
C ALA A 323 1.87 23.37 -17.15
N ARG A 324 1.39 23.85 -15.99
CA ARG A 324 2.12 24.84 -15.20
C ARG A 324 3.52 24.37 -14.82
N ILE A 325 3.62 23.18 -14.23
CA ILE A 325 4.90 22.63 -13.75
C ILE A 325 5.88 22.47 -14.91
N ASN A 326 5.41 21.93 -16.03
CA ASN A 326 6.28 21.56 -17.15
C ASN A 326 6.56 22.70 -18.12
N TYR A 327 5.79 23.79 -18.10
CA TYR A 327 5.92 24.87 -19.09
C TYR A 327 5.97 26.28 -18.50
N TYR A 328 5.53 26.52 -17.26
CA TYR A 328 5.51 27.86 -16.67
C TYR A 328 6.48 28.05 -15.50
N ASP A 329 6.47 27.18 -14.49
CA ASP A 329 7.21 27.42 -13.24
C ASP A 329 8.72 27.59 -13.46
N ASN A 330 9.30 26.82 -14.39
CA ASN A 330 10.71 26.97 -14.75
C ASN A 330 11.01 28.29 -15.48
N VAL A 331 10.06 28.81 -16.26
CA VAL A 331 10.18 30.09 -16.96
C VAL A 331 10.22 31.21 -15.93
N GLU A 332 9.28 31.20 -14.99
CA GLU A 332 9.22 32.15 -13.89
C GLU A 332 10.50 32.14 -13.05
N ARG A 333 10.96 30.96 -12.59
CA ARG A 333 12.22 30.85 -11.82
C ARG A 333 13.43 31.41 -12.58
N LYS A 334 13.53 31.13 -13.89
CA LYS A 334 14.62 31.64 -14.74
C LYS A 334 14.55 33.15 -14.96
N LEU A 335 13.35 33.72 -14.99
CA LEU A 335 13.15 35.16 -15.10
C LEU A 335 13.46 35.86 -13.77
N GLN A 336 13.02 35.29 -12.65
CA GLN A 336 13.36 35.77 -11.31
C GLN A 336 14.88 35.78 -11.10
N SER A 337 15.56 34.70 -11.50
CA SER A 337 17.04 34.61 -11.44
C SER A 337 17.74 35.63 -12.34
N ALA A 338 17.04 36.17 -13.34
CA ALA A 338 17.52 37.23 -14.21
C ALA A 338 17.08 38.64 -13.73
N GLY A 339 16.54 38.75 -12.52
CA GLY A 339 16.07 40.01 -11.93
C GLY A 339 14.74 40.51 -12.48
N ILE A 340 13.93 39.65 -13.10
CA ILE A 340 12.61 39.99 -13.64
C ILE A 340 11.53 39.33 -12.78
N ASP A 341 10.89 40.12 -11.93
CA ASP A 341 9.76 39.68 -11.10
C ASP A 341 8.49 39.55 -11.95
N VAL A 342 8.12 38.29 -12.21
CA VAL A 342 6.88 37.91 -12.89
C VAL A 342 5.81 37.49 -11.87
N ALA A 343 6.20 37.03 -10.69
CA ALA A 343 5.29 36.58 -9.65
C ALA A 343 4.33 37.71 -9.22
N SER A 344 4.85 38.94 -9.16
CA SER A 344 4.10 40.14 -8.79
C SER A 344 3.24 40.74 -9.91
N ARG A 345 3.24 40.15 -11.12
CA ARG A 345 2.53 40.68 -12.30
C ARG A 345 1.07 40.17 -12.32
N SER A 346 0.22 40.85 -13.10
CA SER A 346 -1.15 40.37 -13.35
C SER A 346 -1.18 39.00 -14.02
N GLU A 347 -2.29 38.29 -13.81
CA GLU A 347 -2.56 37.00 -14.45
C GLU A 347 -2.58 37.11 -15.98
N ALA A 348 -2.96 38.27 -16.54
CA ALA A 348 -2.85 38.55 -17.97
C ALA A 348 -1.39 38.47 -18.48
N VAL A 349 -0.44 39.04 -17.73
CA VAL A 349 1.00 38.97 -18.07
C VAL A 349 1.52 37.55 -17.92
N LYS A 350 1.20 36.89 -16.79
CA LYS A 350 1.60 35.50 -16.54
C LYS A 350 1.06 34.57 -17.64
N GLY A 351 -0.21 34.71 -18.00
CA GLY A 351 -0.87 33.98 -19.07
C GLY A 351 -0.25 34.20 -20.44
N ALA A 352 0.14 35.43 -20.79
CA ALA A 352 0.81 35.72 -22.06
C ALA A 352 2.22 35.08 -22.15
N ILE A 353 2.95 35.01 -21.04
CA ILE A 353 4.24 34.31 -20.93
C ILE A 353 4.02 32.80 -21.04
N PHE A 354 3.03 32.28 -20.31
CA PHE A 354 2.69 30.87 -20.28
C PHE A 354 2.27 30.35 -21.66
N SER A 355 1.34 31.05 -22.32
CA SER A 355 0.91 30.83 -23.70
C SER A 355 2.11 30.67 -24.66
N TYR A 356 3.06 31.60 -24.59
CA TYR A 356 4.21 31.57 -25.47
C TYR A 356 5.16 30.40 -25.16
N SER A 357 5.27 30.00 -23.89
CA SER A 357 6.01 28.80 -23.48
C SER A 357 5.36 27.51 -23.96
N ILE A 358 4.03 27.43 -23.97
CA ILE A 358 3.30 26.29 -24.53
C ILE A 358 3.57 26.15 -26.03
N GLN A 359 3.51 27.25 -26.79
CA GLN A 359 3.69 27.21 -28.24
C GLN A 359 5.15 26.97 -28.68
N HIS A 360 6.12 27.55 -27.97
CA HIS A 360 7.51 27.65 -28.45
C HIS A 360 8.55 27.12 -27.46
N GLY A 361 8.11 26.59 -26.33
CA GLY A 361 8.96 26.06 -25.27
C GLY A 361 9.46 27.12 -24.28
N GLN A 362 9.90 26.63 -23.13
CA GLN A 362 10.32 27.44 -21.98
C GLN A 362 11.47 28.40 -22.29
N THR A 363 12.49 27.93 -23.02
CA THR A 363 13.66 28.74 -23.36
C THR A 363 13.29 29.93 -24.24
N SER A 364 12.43 29.70 -25.24
CA SER A 364 11.92 30.76 -26.12
C SER A 364 11.14 31.81 -25.32
N ALA A 365 10.33 31.37 -24.35
CA ALA A 365 9.58 32.28 -23.49
C ALA A 365 10.46 33.14 -22.60
N VAL A 366 11.48 32.56 -21.95
CA VAL A 366 12.46 33.32 -21.17
C VAL A 366 13.17 34.34 -22.06
N ASN A 367 13.59 33.94 -23.26
CA ASN A 367 14.32 34.82 -24.17
C ASN A 367 13.45 35.99 -24.67
N ALA A 368 12.17 35.75 -24.97
CA ALA A 368 11.24 36.80 -25.37
C ALA A 368 11.03 37.85 -24.27
N VAL A 369 10.85 37.41 -23.01
CA VAL A 369 10.70 38.35 -21.89
C VAL A 369 11.99 39.14 -21.64
N LYS A 370 13.17 38.50 -21.71
CA LYS A 370 14.45 39.22 -21.62
C LYS A 370 14.62 40.25 -22.74
N ALA A 371 14.22 39.91 -23.97
CA ALA A 371 14.37 40.77 -25.14
C ALA A 371 13.55 42.06 -25.06
N ILE A 372 12.40 42.05 -24.37
CA ILE A 372 11.59 43.28 -24.19
C ILE A 372 12.13 44.23 -23.12
N LYS A 373 13.16 43.81 -22.38
CA LYS A 373 13.88 44.57 -21.34
C LYS A 373 12.92 45.28 -20.38
N PRO A 374 12.09 44.53 -19.63
CA PRO A 374 11.12 45.13 -18.73
C PRO A 374 11.86 45.75 -17.53
N LYS A 375 11.51 46.98 -17.20
CA LYS A 375 11.86 47.61 -15.92
C LYS A 375 10.81 47.25 -14.87
N SER A 376 11.15 47.30 -13.58
CA SER A 376 10.18 47.13 -12.48
C SER A 376 8.95 48.05 -12.64
N THR A 377 9.17 49.30 -13.09
CA THR A 377 8.14 50.31 -13.37
C THR A 377 7.38 50.14 -14.68
N THR A 378 7.66 49.11 -15.49
CA THR A 378 6.91 48.86 -16.72
C THR A 378 5.48 48.44 -16.35
N SER A 379 4.46 49.15 -16.82
CA SER A 379 3.08 48.71 -16.59
C SER A 379 2.77 47.41 -17.34
N ASP A 380 1.80 46.65 -16.84
CA ASP A 380 1.42 45.36 -17.43
C ASP A 380 0.89 45.51 -18.87
N ALA A 381 0.13 46.56 -19.17
CA ALA A 381 -0.29 46.88 -20.55
C ALA A 381 0.92 47.13 -21.48
N LYS A 382 1.95 47.84 -20.99
CA LYS A 382 3.17 48.11 -21.75
C LYS A 382 4.02 46.84 -21.91
N PHE A 383 4.05 45.99 -20.88
CA PHE A 383 4.70 44.68 -20.92
C PHE A 383 4.07 43.81 -22.01
N LEU A 384 2.75 43.63 -21.98
CA LEU A 384 1.99 42.86 -22.96
C LEU A 384 2.22 43.39 -24.37
N LYS A 385 2.09 44.70 -24.59
CA LYS A 385 2.34 45.33 -25.91
C LYS A 385 3.72 44.98 -26.47
N LYS A 386 4.76 45.09 -25.64
CA LYS A 386 6.13 44.75 -26.06
C LYS A 386 6.28 43.26 -26.34
N LEU A 387 5.75 42.39 -25.47
CA LEU A 387 5.83 40.94 -25.63
C LEU A 387 5.13 40.49 -26.92
N TYR A 388 3.91 40.94 -27.19
CA TYR A 388 3.19 40.56 -28.41
C TYR A 388 3.82 41.16 -29.69
N ASN A 389 4.43 42.34 -29.62
CA ASN A 389 5.21 42.86 -30.74
C ASN A 389 6.45 42.00 -31.02
N TYR A 390 7.15 41.53 -29.98
CA TYR A 390 8.23 40.56 -30.13
C TYR A 390 7.72 39.27 -30.77
N ARG A 391 6.62 38.69 -30.25
CA ARG A 391 6.03 37.45 -30.79
C ARG A 391 5.68 37.56 -32.27
N LYS A 392 5.03 38.64 -32.70
CA LYS A 392 4.68 38.90 -34.11
C LYS A 392 5.92 39.02 -35.01
N LYS A 393 6.99 39.65 -34.52
CA LYS A 393 8.25 39.78 -35.26
C LYS A 393 8.96 38.42 -35.39
N SER A 394 8.99 37.63 -34.33
CA SER A 394 9.66 36.32 -34.31
C SER A 394 8.92 35.26 -35.11
N PHE A 395 7.58 35.31 -35.14
CA PHE A 395 6.76 34.34 -35.86
C PHE A 395 5.65 35.02 -36.69
N PRO A 396 5.99 35.63 -37.85
CA PRO A 396 5.05 36.41 -38.65
C PRO A 396 3.82 35.61 -39.13
N LEU A 397 3.96 34.31 -39.37
CA LEU A 397 2.85 33.43 -39.78
C LEU A 397 1.72 33.37 -38.73
N TYR A 398 2.03 33.64 -37.46
CA TYR A 398 1.05 33.64 -36.35
C TYR A 398 0.60 35.05 -35.97
N ALA A 399 0.93 36.08 -36.75
CA ALA A 399 0.69 37.48 -36.36
C ALA A 399 -0.79 37.82 -36.14
N SER A 400 -1.69 37.24 -36.95
CA SER A 400 -3.14 37.41 -36.77
C SER A 400 -3.61 36.82 -35.43
N ARG A 401 -3.20 35.58 -35.12
CA ARG A 401 -3.47 34.92 -33.83
C ARG A 401 -2.96 35.76 -32.66
N TYR A 402 -1.72 36.24 -32.72
CA TYR A 402 -1.14 37.06 -31.66
C TYR A 402 -1.85 38.40 -31.47
N THR A 403 -2.43 38.94 -32.53
CA THR A 403 -3.25 40.15 -32.42
C THR A 403 -4.53 39.88 -31.64
N GLN A 404 -5.18 38.73 -31.88
CA GLN A 404 -6.38 38.33 -31.15
C GLN A 404 -6.07 37.96 -29.69
N GLU A 405 -4.98 37.23 -29.47
CA GLU A 405 -4.54 36.83 -28.15
C GLU A 405 -4.12 38.03 -27.29
N TYR A 406 -3.45 39.04 -27.88
CA TYR A 406 -3.16 40.31 -27.21
C TYR A 406 -4.43 41.06 -26.78
N LYS A 407 -5.46 41.08 -27.63
CA LYS A 407 -6.75 41.69 -27.26
C LYS A 407 -7.39 40.97 -26.07
N ALA A 408 -7.32 39.64 -26.04
CA ALA A 408 -7.80 38.86 -24.91
C ALA A 408 -7.01 39.16 -23.63
N ALA A 409 -5.68 39.22 -23.70
CA ALA A 409 -4.84 39.57 -22.55
C ALA A 409 -5.17 40.96 -21.99
N LEU A 410 -5.44 41.95 -22.87
CA LEU A 410 -5.87 43.28 -22.41
C LEU A 410 -7.25 43.28 -21.77
N ALA A 411 -8.16 42.40 -22.21
CA ALA A 411 -9.48 42.29 -21.60
C ALA A 411 -9.39 41.72 -20.18
N GLU A 412 -8.50 40.75 -19.93
CA GLU A 412 -8.22 40.23 -18.58
C GLU A 412 -7.57 41.27 -17.67
N LEU A 413 -6.77 42.20 -18.22
CA LEU A 413 -6.13 43.25 -17.43
C LEU A 413 -7.13 44.31 -16.91
N ASN A 414 -8.30 44.43 -17.53
CA ASN A 414 -9.31 45.45 -17.23
C ASN A 414 -10.53 44.90 -16.46
N GLN A 415 -10.49 43.63 -16.07
CA GLN A 415 -11.44 42.98 -15.15
C GLN A 415 -10.92 43.11 -13.72
#